data_AF-A0A7K4S880-F1
#
_entry.id   AF-A0A7K4S880-F1
#
_cell.length_a   1.000
_cell.length_b   1.000
_cell.length_c   1.000
_cell.angle_alpha   90.00
_cell.angle_beta   90.00
_cell.angle_gamma   90.00
#
_symmetry.space_group_name_H-M   'P 1'
#
loop_
_entity.id
_entity.type
_entity.pdbx_description
1 polymer ?
#
loop_
_entity_poly.entity_id
_entity_poly.type
_entity_poly.pdbx_seq_one_letter_code
_entity_poly.pdbx_strand_id
1 'polypeptide(L)'
;LPLTQIEVFKLEFNQKLQEGQEKLHQMWLDWSRKCSKESGDESSAEPEEMESLALLMACSITNQLQITCCKVVSAIQGLPSSLQDKVKQSLSAIEELHASFSAANSFQDLSISVLTQSQRKLSMIQEYMGELLDYLKNNIPLSWLVGPFSPKEEDV
;
A
#
# COMPACT_ATOMS: atom_id res chain seq x y z
N LEU A 1 8.47 3.50 27.12
CA LEU A 1 7.08 3.52 26.61
C LEU A 1 6.92 3.95 25.14
N PRO A 2 7.87 4.63 24.45
CA PRO A 2 7.76 4.87 22.99
C PRO A 2 7.97 3.60 22.13
N LEU A 3 8.87 2.71 22.55
CA LEU A 3 9.20 1.46 21.83
C LEU A 3 8.00 0.54 21.63
N THR A 4 7.15 0.42 22.65
CA THR A 4 5.94 -0.41 22.60
C THR A 4 4.90 0.12 21.60
N GLN A 5 4.92 1.42 21.28
CA GLN A 5 3.97 2.01 20.35
C GLN A 5 4.43 1.86 18.89
N ILE A 6 5.75 1.95 18.66
CA ILE A 6 6.35 1.59 17.37
C ILE A 6 6.05 0.13 17.04
N GLU A 7 6.14 -0.76 18.03
CA GLU A 7 5.82 -2.18 17.87
C GLU A 7 4.34 -2.40 17.54
N VAL A 8 3.42 -1.71 18.22
CA VAL A 8 1.97 -1.80 17.93
C VAL A 8 1.65 -1.29 16.53
N PHE A 9 2.20 -0.13 16.13
CA PHE A 9 2.00 0.41 14.79
C PHE A 9 2.54 -0.53 13.71
N LYS A 10 3.73 -1.09 13.93
CA LYS A 10 4.33 -2.08 13.03
C LYS A 10 3.44 -3.32 12.90
N LEU A 11 2.84 -3.77 14.01
CA LEU A 11 1.94 -4.92 14.01
C LEU A 11 0.66 -4.62 13.23
N GLU A 12 0.03 -3.47 13.47
CA GLU A 12 -1.20 -3.06 12.81
C GLU A 12 -0.98 -2.83 11.30
N PHE A 13 0.17 -2.24 10.94
CA PHE A 13 0.61 -2.09 9.56
C PHE A 13 0.72 -3.45 8.85
N ASN A 14 1.44 -4.41 9.46
CA ASN A 14 1.61 -5.73 8.88
C ASN A 14 0.27 -6.48 8.78
N GLN A 15 -0.60 -6.34 9.77
CA GLN A 15 -1.92 -6.96 9.76
C GLN A 15 -2.79 -6.43 8.62
N LYS A 16 -2.87 -5.11 8.43
CA LYS A 16 -3.65 -4.51 7.34
C LYS A 16 -3.08 -4.85 5.97
N LEU A 17 -1.75 -4.90 5.84
CA LEU A 17 -1.09 -5.36 4.62
C LEU A 17 -1.44 -6.83 4.32
N GLN A 18 -1.44 -7.68 5.34
CA GLN A 18 -1.77 -9.09 5.23
C GLN A 18 -3.25 -9.31 4.87
N GLU A 19 -4.20 -8.64 5.53
CA GLU A 19 -5.62 -8.67 5.17
C GLU A 19 -5.83 -8.28 3.69
N GLY A 20 -5.08 -7.28 3.23
CA GLY A 20 -5.03 -6.87 1.85
C GLY A 20 -4.55 -7.94 0.89
N GLN A 21 -3.45 -8.62 1.24
CA GLN A 21 -2.89 -9.74 0.48
C GLN A 21 -3.85 -10.94 0.45
N GLU A 22 -4.49 -11.27 1.57
CA GLU A 22 -5.47 -12.35 1.67
C GLU A 22 -6.69 -12.08 0.78
N LYS A 23 -7.19 -10.83 0.76
CA LYS A 23 -8.27 -10.44 -0.14
C LYS A 23 -7.88 -10.58 -1.62
N LEU A 24 -6.68 -10.14 -1.98
CA LEU A 24 -6.15 -10.29 -3.35
C LEU A 24 -5.98 -11.77 -3.73
N HIS A 25 -5.47 -12.59 -2.80
CA HIS A 25 -5.31 -14.01 -3.00
C HIS A 25 -6.65 -14.74 -3.18
N GLN A 26 -7.68 -14.34 -2.42
CA GLN A 26 -9.04 -14.87 -2.60
C GLN A 26 -9.63 -14.47 -3.96
N MET A 27 -9.47 -13.21 -4.37
CA MET A 27 -9.88 -12.77 -5.71
C MET A 27 -9.20 -13.59 -6.81
N TRP A 28 -7.92 -13.92 -6.65
CA TRP A 28 -7.17 -14.79 -7.56
C TRP A 28 -7.70 -16.24 -7.59
N LEU A 29 -7.98 -16.82 -6.42
CA LEU A 29 -8.49 -18.20 -6.32
C LEU A 29 -9.91 -18.35 -6.87
N ASP A 30 -10.79 -17.41 -6.57
CA ASP A 30 -12.18 -17.46 -7.05
C ASP A 30 -12.26 -17.31 -8.56
N TRP A 31 -11.36 -16.52 -9.14
CA TRP A 31 -11.30 -16.30 -10.58
C TRP A 31 -10.61 -17.43 -11.34
N SER A 32 -9.49 -17.97 -10.85
CA SER A 32 -8.85 -19.15 -11.48
C SER A 32 -9.82 -20.35 -11.56
N ARG A 33 -10.67 -20.51 -10.54
CA ARG A 33 -11.74 -21.50 -10.52
C ARG A 33 -12.84 -21.22 -11.55
N LYS A 34 -13.08 -19.97 -11.91
CA LYS A 34 -14.08 -19.56 -12.90
C LYS A 34 -13.58 -19.81 -14.33
N CYS A 35 -12.34 -19.43 -14.64
CA CYS A 35 -11.72 -19.68 -15.94
C CYS A 35 -11.61 -21.18 -16.27
N SER A 36 -11.26 -22.02 -15.29
CA SER A 36 -11.20 -23.48 -15.50
C SER A 36 -12.57 -24.17 -15.66
N LYS A 37 -13.70 -23.48 -15.40
CA LYS A 37 -15.05 -24.06 -15.50
C LYS A 37 -15.81 -23.63 -16.75
N GLU A 38 -15.47 -22.48 -17.34
CA GLU A 38 -16.13 -21.97 -18.54
C GLU A 38 -15.53 -22.54 -19.83
N SER A 39 -14.26 -22.95 -19.85
CA SER A 39 -13.70 -23.78 -20.91
C SER A 39 -13.82 -25.27 -20.55
N GLY A 40 -14.71 -26.01 -21.20
CA GLY A 40 -14.71 -27.48 -21.16
C GLY A 40 -13.47 -28.13 -21.82
N ASP A 41 -12.40 -27.35 -21.97
CA ASP A 41 -11.15 -27.66 -22.64
C ASP A 41 -10.01 -27.07 -21.78
N GLU A 42 -8.83 -27.72 -21.78
CA GLU A 42 -7.61 -27.27 -21.09
C GLU A 42 -6.99 -26.01 -21.74
N SER A 43 -7.83 -25.07 -22.16
CA SER A 43 -7.42 -23.82 -22.80
C SER A 43 -7.11 -22.78 -21.74
N SER A 44 -5.83 -22.42 -21.65
CA SER A 44 -5.30 -21.21 -21.01
C SER A 44 -6.27 -20.03 -21.11
N ALA A 45 -6.47 -19.30 -20.00
CA ALA A 45 -7.26 -18.07 -19.96
C ALA A 45 -6.85 -17.10 -21.09
N GLU A 46 -7.82 -16.41 -21.70
CA GLU A 46 -7.53 -15.49 -22.79
C GLU A 46 -6.62 -14.33 -22.32
N PRO A 47 -5.62 -13.90 -23.13
CA PRO A 47 -4.67 -12.88 -22.73
C PRO A 47 -5.33 -11.58 -22.21
N GLU A 48 -6.42 -11.14 -22.84
CA GLU A 48 -7.16 -9.92 -22.50
C GLU A 48 -7.79 -9.97 -21.10
N GLU A 49 -8.25 -11.16 -20.69
CA GLU A 49 -8.76 -11.39 -19.33
C GLU A 49 -7.65 -11.29 -18.28
N MET A 50 -6.46 -11.78 -18.63
CA MET A 50 -5.29 -11.73 -17.75
C MET A 50 -4.76 -10.29 -17.59
N GLU A 51 -4.79 -9.48 -18.65
CA GLU A 51 -4.44 -8.05 -18.59
C GLU A 51 -5.41 -7.27 -17.69
N SER A 52 -6.71 -7.45 -17.90
CA SER A 52 -7.76 -6.81 -17.11
C SER A 52 -7.63 -7.14 -15.62
N LEU A 53 -7.33 -8.41 -15.30
CA LEU A 53 -7.09 -8.84 -13.93
C LEU A 53 -5.85 -8.18 -13.32
N ALA A 54 -4.74 -8.14 -14.05
CA ALA A 54 -3.51 -7.52 -13.58
C ALA A 54 -3.70 -6.01 -13.30
N LEU A 55 -4.46 -5.30 -14.13
CA LEU A 55 -4.84 -3.90 -13.92
C LEU A 55 -5.72 -3.74 -12.68
N LEU A 56 -6.74 -4.59 -12.51
CA LEU A 56 -7.58 -4.58 -11.31
C LEU A 56 -6.77 -4.83 -10.04
N MET A 57 -5.81 -5.76 -10.09
CA MET A 57 -4.89 -6.00 -8.97
C MET A 57 -4.01 -4.79 -8.70
N ALA A 58 -3.43 -4.17 -9.74
CA ALA A 58 -2.62 -2.95 -9.61
C ALA A 58 -3.42 -1.80 -8.97
N CYS A 59 -4.67 -1.59 -9.38
CA CYS A 59 -5.57 -0.59 -8.80
C CYS A 59 -5.89 -0.91 -7.33
N SER A 60 -6.22 -2.17 -7.02
CA SER A 60 -6.51 -2.60 -5.65
C SER A 60 -5.31 -2.40 -4.72
N ILE A 61 -4.11 -2.78 -5.17
CA ILE A 61 -2.87 -2.63 -4.39
C ILE A 61 -2.55 -1.15 -4.17
N THR A 62 -2.61 -0.32 -5.22
CA THR A 62 -2.30 1.12 -5.10
C THR A 62 -3.32 1.85 -4.23
N ASN A 63 -4.60 1.48 -4.29
CA ASN A 63 -5.63 2.02 -3.39
C ASN A 63 -5.35 1.62 -1.93
N GLN A 64 -5.00 0.36 -1.66
CA GLN A 64 -4.63 -0.05 -0.30
C GLN A 64 -3.38 0.67 0.22
N LEU A 65 -2.41 0.90 -0.66
CA LEU A 65 -1.21 1.67 -0.34
C LEU A 65 -1.56 3.13 -0.03
N GLN A 66 -2.51 3.74 -0.75
CA GLN A 66 -3.00 5.10 -0.47
C GLN A 66 -3.65 5.18 0.91
N ILE A 67 -4.60 4.29 1.21
CA ILE A 67 -5.28 4.22 2.51
C ILE A 67 -4.26 4.08 3.64
N THR A 68 -3.29 3.20 3.47
CA THR A 68 -2.23 2.96 4.45
C THR A 68 -1.33 4.18 4.62
N CYS A 69 -0.92 4.81 3.52
CA CYS A 69 -0.08 6.01 3.56
C CYS A 69 -0.81 7.19 4.23
N CYS A 70 -2.12 7.36 4.00
CA CYS A 70 -2.93 8.36 4.71
C CYS A 70 -2.90 8.17 6.23
N LYS A 71 -2.95 6.92 6.70
CA LYS A 71 -2.79 6.60 8.13
C LYS A 71 -1.39 6.99 8.63
N VAL A 72 -0.35 6.69 7.85
CA VAL A 72 1.03 7.07 8.17
C VAL A 72 1.17 8.60 8.26
N VAL A 73 0.62 9.37 7.31
CA VAL A 73 0.61 10.85 7.35
C VAL A 73 0.00 11.37 8.65
N SER A 74 -1.05 10.71 9.14
CA SER A 74 -1.69 11.07 10.40
C SER A 74 -0.86 10.67 11.61
N ALA A 75 -0.20 9.51 11.55
CA ALA A 75 0.60 8.96 12.64
C ALA A 75 1.95 9.64 12.84
N ILE A 76 2.49 10.33 11.84
CA ILE A 76 3.82 10.99 11.93
C ILE A 76 3.76 12.47 12.35
N GLN A 77 2.61 12.92 12.86
CA GLN A 77 2.47 14.31 13.30
C GLN A 77 3.51 14.66 14.37
N GLY A 78 4.22 15.77 14.15
CA GLY A 78 5.26 16.24 15.06
C GLY A 78 6.65 15.64 14.84
N LEU A 79 6.84 14.76 13.84
CA LEU A 79 8.18 14.45 13.32
C LEU A 79 8.80 15.65 12.58
N PRO A 80 10.12 15.65 12.28
CA PRO A 80 10.73 16.68 11.43
C PRO A 80 9.93 16.92 10.13
N SER A 81 9.74 18.19 9.75
CA SER A 81 8.93 18.56 8.57
C SER A 81 9.44 17.91 7.29
N SER A 82 10.77 17.79 7.15
CA SER A 82 11.40 17.10 6.01
C SER A 82 10.91 15.65 5.84
N LEU A 83 10.69 14.91 6.93
CA LEU A 83 10.16 13.55 6.88
C LEU A 83 8.66 13.55 6.59
N GLN A 84 7.91 14.46 7.21
CA GLN A 84 6.48 14.60 6.91
C GLN A 84 6.23 14.94 5.44
N ASP A 85 7.05 15.81 4.85
CA ASP A 85 6.97 16.21 3.45
C ASP A 85 7.29 15.04 2.51
N LYS A 86 8.26 14.19 2.86
CA LYS A 86 8.55 12.95 2.12
C LYS A 86 7.37 11.99 2.12
N VAL A 87 6.73 11.75 3.26
CA VAL A 87 5.55 10.87 3.32
C VAL A 87 4.37 11.46 2.53
N LYS A 88 4.17 12.77 2.54
CA LYS A 88 3.16 13.44 1.69
C LYS A 88 3.49 13.28 0.20
N GLN A 89 4.75 13.43 -0.19
CA GLN A 89 5.18 13.17 -1.57
C GLN A 89 4.96 11.71 -1.98
N SER A 90 5.19 10.75 -1.07
CA SER A 90 4.85 9.35 -1.30
C SER A 90 3.36 9.17 -1.54
N LEU A 91 2.49 9.80 -0.74
CA LEU A 91 1.04 9.76 -0.93
C LEU A 91 0.64 10.29 -2.31
N SER A 92 1.14 11.45 -2.72
CA SER A 92 0.86 12.00 -4.06
C SER A 92 1.35 11.08 -5.18
N ALA A 93 2.53 10.46 -5.03
CA ALA A 93 3.03 9.50 -6.00
C ALA A 93 2.14 8.24 -6.09
N ILE A 94 1.59 7.77 -4.98
CA ILE A 94 0.63 6.66 -4.94
C ILE A 94 -0.68 7.03 -5.63
N GLU A 95 -1.18 8.24 -5.42
CA GLU A 95 -2.38 8.76 -6.09
C GLU A 95 -2.20 8.81 -7.61
N GLU A 96 -1.04 9.29 -8.08
CA GLU A 96 -0.72 9.30 -9.50
C GLU A 96 -0.56 7.88 -10.09
N LEU A 97 0.00 6.93 -9.31
CA LEU A 97 0.08 5.52 -9.70
C LEU A 97 -1.32 4.92 -9.87
N HIS A 98 -2.19 5.10 -8.87
CA HIS A 98 -3.56 4.62 -8.90
C HIS A 98 -4.33 5.21 -10.09
N ALA A 99 -4.20 6.52 -10.33
CA ALA A 99 -4.83 7.19 -11.47
C ALA A 99 -4.33 6.63 -12.81
N SER A 100 -3.03 6.36 -12.95
CA SER A 100 -2.46 5.79 -14.16
C SER A 100 -3.00 4.39 -14.47
N PHE A 101 -3.12 3.54 -13.45
CA PHE A 101 -3.66 2.18 -13.63
C PHE A 101 -5.17 2.15 -13.80
N SER A 102 -5.91 3.03 -13.12
CA SER A 102 -7.37 3.10 -13.20
C SER A 102 -7.86 3.64 -14.55
N ALA A 103 -7.03 4.40 -15.27
CA ALA A 103 -7.36 4.93 -16.58
C ALA A 103 -7.13 3.92 -17.73
N ALA A 104 -6.41 2.82 -17.47
CA ALA A 104 -6.12 1.80 -18.46
C ALA A 104 -7.21 0.72 -18.49
N ASN A 105 -7.65 0.32 -19.68
CA ASN A 105 -8.54 -0.82 -19.87
C ASN A 105 -7.78 -2.07 -20.33
N SER A 106 -6.58 -1.88 -20.88
CA SER A 106 -5.66 -2.94 -21.33
C SER A 106 -4.20 -2.52 -21.11
N PHE A 107 -3.25 -3.44 -21.29
CA PHE A 107 -1.83 -3.09 -21.20
C PHE A 107 -1.35 -2.18 -22.33
N GLN A 108 -2.07 -2.14 -23.45
CA GLN A 108 -1.75 -1.25 -24.58
C GLN A 108 -1.97 0.23 -24.22
N ASP A 109 -2.85 0.51 -23.26
CA ASP A 109 -3.07 1.87 -22.73
C ASP A 109 -1.91 2.33 -21.83
N LEU A 110 -1.08 1.40 -21.34
CA LEU A 110 0.07 1.68 -20.50
C LEU A 110 1.34 1.87 -21.32
N SER A 111 1.60 3.12 -21.72
CA SER A 111 2.85 3.46 -22.40
C SER A 111 4.10 3.11 -21.57
N ILE A 112 5.23 2.85 -22.26
CA ILE A 112 6.54 2.61 -21.64
C ILE A 112 6.93 3.75 -20.69
N SER A 113 6.61 5.01 -21.04
CA SER A 113 6.84 6.17 -20.19
C SER A 113 6.05 6.11 -18.88
N VAL A 114 4.78 5.69 -18.93
CA VAL A 114 3.95 5.51 -17.73
C VAL A 114 4.54 4.42 -16.85
N LEU A 115 4.86 3.25 -17.41
CA LEU A 115 5.47 2.15 -16.65
C LEU A 115 6.81 2.55 -16.00
N THR A 116 7.67 3.24 -16.75
CA THR A 116 8.97 3.72 -16.24
C THR A 116 8.76 4.74 -15.13
N GLN A 117 7.78 5.65 -15.27
CA GLN A 117 7.46 6.61 -14.23
C GLN A 117 6.85 5.93 -13.00
N SER A 118 6.04 4.90 -13.18
CA SER A 118 5.49 4.10 -12.09
C SER A 118 6.59 3.42 -11.28
N GLN A 119 7.58 2.82 -11.95
CA GLN A 119 8.74 2.22 -11.28
C GLN A 119 9.53 3.26 -10.47
N ARG A 120 9.83 4.43 -11.05
CA ARG A 120 10.52 5.51 -10.32
C ARG A 120 9.75 5.96 -9.09
N LYS A 121 8.43 6.12 -9.21
CA LYS A 121 7.55 6.48 -8.07
C LYS A 121 7.61 5.42 -6.97
N LEU A 122 7.55 4.14 -7.32
CA LEU A 122 7.66 3.05 -6.35
C LEU A 122 9.01 3.04 -5.64
N SER A 123 10.12 3.25 -6.36
CA SER A 123 11.44 3.38 -5.74
C SER A 123 11.52 4.56 -4.78
N MET A 124 10.98 5.73 -5.18
CA MET A 124 10.92 6.91 -4.32
C MET A 124 10.10 6.65 -3.04
N ILE A 125 8.94 6.01 -3.17
CA ILE A 125 8.09 5.65 -2.02
C ILE A 125 8.86 4.73 -1.06
N GLN A 126 9.56 3.72 -1.59
CA GLN A 126 10.36 2.80 -0.77
C GLN A 126 11.51 3.52 -0.04
N GLU A 127 12.24 4.39 -0.74
CA GLU A 127 13.32 5.20 -0.17
C GLU A 127 12.80 6.08 0.97
N TYR A 128 11.75 6.85 0.72
CA TYR A 128 11.19 7.79 1.70
C TYR A 128 10.62 7.09 2.94
N MET A 129 9.95 5.94 2.75
CA MET A 129 9.45 5.15 3.87
C MET A 129 10.59 4.47 4.63
N GLY A 130 11.66 4.06 3.95
CA GLY A 130 12.88 3.55 4.56
C GLY A 130 13.55 4.60 5.46
N GLU A 131 13.72 5.82 4.96
CA GLU A 131 14.28 6.93 5.75
C GLU A 131 13.45 7.26 6.99
N LEU A 132 12.12 7.23 6.87
CA LEU A 132 11.23 7.42 8.02
C LEU A 132 11.48 6.34 9.09
N LEU A 133 11.55 5.07 8.70
CA LEU A 133 11.78 3.96 9.62
C LEU A 133 13.17 4.03 10.25
N ASP A 134 14.19 4.40 9.47
CA ASP A 134 15.54 4.59 9.99
C ASP A 134 15.61 5.76 10.97
N TYR A 135 14.89 6.84 10.73
CA TYR A 135 14.79 7.94 11.69
C TYR A 135 14.16 7.47 13.01
N LEU A 136 13.02 6.79 12.95
CA LEU A 136 12.31 6.31 14.15
C LEU A 136 13.12 5.28 14.95
N LYS A 137 13.95 4.47 14.27
CA LYS A 137 14.83 3.50 14.93
C LYS A 137 15.97 4.18 15.71
N ASN A 138 16.51 5.27 15.16
CA ASN A 138 17.71 5.90 15.70
C ASN A 138 17.41 7.12 16.59
N ASN A 139 16.14 7.54 16.69
CA ASN A 139 15.75 8.75 17.42
C ASN A 139 14.52 8.49 18.30
N ILE A 140 14.37 9.30 19.36
CA ILE A 140 13.16 9.36 20.18
C ILE A 140 12.60 10.79 20.07
N PRO A 141 11.78 11.07 19.04
CA PRO A 141 11.28 12.42 18.79
C PRO A 141 10.30 12.85 19.89
N LEU A 142 10.66 13.89 20.64
CA LEU A 142 9.86 14.41 21.77
C LEU A 142 8.55 15.07 21.30
N SER A 143 8.54 15.63 20.09
CA SER A 143 7.39 16.30 19.49
C SER A 143 6.43 15.32 18.80
N TRP A 144 6.77 14.04 18.72
CA TRP A 144 5.96 13.04 18.02
C TRP A 144 4.67 12.75 18.78
N LEU A 145 3.55 13.03 18.13
CA LEU A 145 2.23 12.72 18.65
C LEU A 145 1.90 11.27 18.34
N VAL A 146 2.09 10.42 19.33
CA VAL A 146 1.67 9.02 19.26
C VAL A 146 0.28 8.88 19.89
N GLY A 147 -0.58 8.05 19.31
CA GLY A 147 -1.95 7.83 19.80
C GLY A 147 -2.91 7.35 18.70
N PRO A 148 -4.19 7.10 19.03
CA PRO A 148 -4.85 7.37 20.32
C PRO A 148 -4.46 6.38 21.44
N PHE A 149 -4.48 6.85 22.69
CA PHE A 149 -4.32 6.00 23.89
C PHE A 149 -5.61 5.99 24.69
N SER A 150 -6.06 4.80 25.07
CA SER A 150 -7.16 4.63 26.02
C SER A 150 -6.59 4.34 27.41
N PRO A 151 -7.12 4.97 28.48
CA PRO A 151 -6.79 4.56 29.84
C PRO A 151 -7.21 3.11 30.06
N LYS A 152 -6.44 2.35 30.84
CA LYS A 152 -6.89 1.03 31.31
C LYS A 152 -7.87 1.27 32.47
N GLU A 153 -9.07 0.71 32.39
CA GLU A 153 -9.96 0.63 33.55
C GLU A 153 -9.29 -0.25 34.61
N GLU A 154 -9.04 0.31 35.80
CA GLU A 154 -8.58 -0.46 36.95
C GLU A 154 -9.79 -1.22 37.51
N ASP A 155 -9.72 -2.56 37.52
CA ASP A 155 -10.71 -3.40 38.20
C ASP A 155 -10.67 -3.08 39.71
N VAL A 156 -11.70 -2.39 40.21
CA VAL A 156 -11.93 -2.09 41.64
C VAL A 156 -12.77 -3.19 42.28
#